data_AF-A0A935NAH9-F1
#
_entry.id   AF-A0A935NAH9-F1
#
_cell.length_a   1.000
_cell.length_b   1.000
_cell.length_c   1.000
_cell.angle_alpha   90.00
_cell.angle_beta   90.00
_cell.angle_gamma   90.00
#
_symmetry.space_group_name_H-M   'P 1'
#
loop_
_entity.id
_entity.type
_entity.pdbx_description
1 polymer ?
#
loop_
_entity_poly.entity_id
_entity_poly.type
_entity_poly.pdbx_seq_one_letter_code
_entity_poly.pdbx_strand_id
1 'polypeptide(L)'
;MKVRYSNNINAFGGVNFVLQEFDKLKIGNILYDNLPSLSPKSSYSWRDIFYSFSSIYFCGGNCMEDAKTILANQFGSNPIFNLCSPDTLLRRMGDLCTDQLLCNTKRGNVEHQYNINQTMTDMNIKLLKKLGEFNKDEVVLDYDNTIIFTEKKGVK
;
A
#
# COMPACT_ATOMS: atom_id res chain seq x y z
N MET A 1 5.79 44.33 -12.63
CA MET A 1 5.69 43.86 -11.23
C MET A 1 6.42 42.51 -11.15
N LYS A 2 7.64 42.45 -10.59
CA LYS A 2 8.35 41.18 -10.38
C LYS A 2 7.87 40.59 -9.07
N VAL A 3 7.12 39.49 -9.13
CA VAL A 3 6.71 38.74 -7.94
C VAL A 3 7.98 38.20 -7.29
N ARG A 4 8.30 38.71 -6.09
CA ARG A 4 9.33 38.16 -5.21
C ARG A 4 8.62 37.35 -4.12
N TYR A 5 9.15 36.17 -3.84
CA TYR A 5 8.73 35.15 -2.86
C TYR A 5 7.51 34.28 -3.27
N SER A 6 7.76 33.19 -3.99
CA SER A 6 6.94 31.99 -3.84
C SER A 6 7.58 31.13 -2.75
N ASN A 7 6.84 30.80 -1.69
CA ASN A 7 7.15 29.62 -0.89
C ASN A 7 7.27 28.41 -1.83
N ASN A 8 8.17 27.46 -1.55
CA ASN A 8 8.30 26.24 -2.36
C ASN A 8 6.92 25.61 -2.55
N ILE A 9 6.41 25.65 -3.78
CA ILE A 9 5.11 25.08 -4.13
C ILE A 9 5.33 23.58 -4.25
N ASN A 10 4.74 22.82 -3.32
CA ASN A 10 4.75 21.36 -3.38
C ASN A 10 3.67 20.89 -4.37
N ALA A 11 4.09 20.24 -5.46
CA ALA A 11 3.20 19.76 -6.51
C ALA A 11 2.25 18.64 -6.05
N PHE A 12 2.57 17.99 -4.93
CA PHE A 12 1.83 16.88 -4.34
C PHE A 12 1.09 17.26 -3.05
N GLY A 13 0.89 18.55 -2.77
CA GLY A 13 0.21 19.01 -1.55
C GLY A 13 -1.19 18.40 -1.34
N GLY A 14 -1.86 17.97 -2.41
CA GLY A 14 -3.15 17.27 -2.36
C GLY A 14 -3.14 15.98 -1.54
N VAL A 15 -2.01 15.25 -1.52
CA VAL A 15 -1.91 13.99 -0.75
C VAL A 15 -2.10 14.22 0.74
N ASN A 16 -1.75 15.40 1.26
CA ASN A 16 -1.88 15.71 2.68
C ASN A 16 -3.33 15.65 3.16
N PHE A 17 -4.31 15.98 2.30
CA PHE A 17 -5.73 15.84 2.66
C PHE A 17 -6.12 14.36 2.84
N VAL A 18 -5.60 13.48 1.99
CA VAL A 18 -5.82 12.03 2.10
C VAL A 18 -5.18 11.48 3.38
N LEU A 19 -3.94 11.87 3.67
CA LEU A 19 -3.23 11.41 4.86
C LEU A 19 -3.85 11.95 6.16
N GLN A 20 -4.37 13.18 6.15
CA GLN A 20 -5.14 13.73 7.26
C GLN A 20 -6.43 12.94 7.49
N GLU A 21 -7.10 12.51 6.42
CA GLU A 21 -8.28 11.66 6.53
C GLU A 21 -7.94 10.28 7.10
N PHE A 22 -6.80 9.69 6.71
CA PHE A 22 -6.30 8.46 7.32
C PHE A 22 -6.06 8.62 8.83
N ASP A 23 -5.49 9.75 9.26
CA ASP A 23 -5.30 10.05 10.68
C ASP A 23 -6.62 10.23 11.42
N LYS A 24 -7.61 10.94 10.85
CA LYS A 24 -8.96 11.07 11.44
C LYS A 24 -9.65 9.72 11.59
N LEU A 25 -9.52 8.85 10.58
CA LEU A 25 -10.03 7.49 10.59
C LEU A 25 -9.21 6.56 11.48
N LYS A 26 -8.10 7.03 12.07
CA LYS A 26 -7.19 6.25 12.93
C LYS A 26 -6.69 4.99 12.23
N ILE A 27 -6.41 5.07 10.92
CA ILE A 27 -5.86 3.96 10.14
C ILE A 27 -4.55 3.45 10.74
N GLY A 28 -3.71 4.37 11.25
CA GLY A 28 -2.49 4.01 11.97
C GLY A 28 -2.70 3.03 13.13
N ASN A 29 -3.80 3.16 13.88
CA ASN A 29 -4.12 2.24 14.97
C ASN A 29 -4.50 0.87 14.44
N ILE A 30 -5.30 0.80 13.38
CA ILE A 30 -5.66 -0.48 12.73
C ILE A 30 -4.40 -1.19 12.26
N LEU A 31 -3.47 -0.47 11.65
CA LEU A 31 -2.20 -1.07 11.21
C LEU A 31 -1.38 -1.58 12.41
N TYR A 32 -1.26 -0.78 13.46
CA TYR A 32 -0.53 -1.16 14.67
C TYR A 32 -1.12 -2.41 15.35
N ASP A 33 -2.44 -2.48 15.47
CA ASP A 33 -3.14 -3.55 16.19
C ASP A 33 -3.18 -4.88 15.41
N ASN A 34 -2.96 -4.85 14.09
CA ASN A 34 -3.19 -6.01 13.21
C ASN A 34 -1.97 -6.48 12.43
N LEU A 35 -0.88 -5.71 12.40
CA LEU A 35 0.36 -6.09 11.75
C LEU A 35 1.39 -6.56 12.78
N PRO A 36 2.40 -7.37 12.36
CA PRO A 36 3.44 -7.84 13.26
C PRO A 36 4.14 -6.68 13.98
N SER A 37 4.45 -6.85 15.26
CA SER A 37 5.14 -5.80 16.01
C SER A 37 6.49 -5.46 15.39
N LEU A 38 6.74 -4.17 15.21
CA LEU A 38 8.03 -3.71 14.73
C LEU A 38 9.07 -3.80 15.85
N SER A 39 10.34 -3.95 15.46
CA SER A 39 11.45 -3.91 16.42
C SER A 39 11.38 -2.63 17.28
N PRO A 40 11.65 -2.69 18.59
CA PRO A 40 11.74 -1.50 19.44
C PRO A 40 12.78 -0.47 18.96
N LYS A 41 13.74 -0.91 18.12
CA LYS A 41 14.75 -0.04 17.50
C LYS A 41 14.29 0.59 16.18
N SER A 42 13.07 0.31 15.73
CA SER A 42 12.53 0.84 14.48
C SER A 42 12.25 2.34 14.62
N SER A 43 12.84 3.15 13.76
CA SER A 43 12.56 4.60 13.70
C SER A 43 11.20 4.92 13.06
N TYR A 44 10.55 3.94 12.46
CA TYR A 44 9.30 4.09 11.73
C TYR A 44 8.22 3.18 12.31
N SER A 45 7.00 3.72 12.38
CA SER A 45 5.79 2.99 12.71
C SER A 45 5.14 2.37 11.46
N TRP A 46 4.19 1.44 11.64
CA TRP A 46 3.39 0.93 10.52
C TRP A 46 2.60 2.02 9.80
N ARG A 47 2.19 3.07 10.53
CA ARG A 47 1.57 4.26 9.96
C ARG A 47 2.53 4.97 9.00
N ASP A 48 3.77 5.21 9.41
CA ASP A 48 4.78 5.86 8.55
C ASP A 48 5.08 5.03 7.30
N ILE A 49 5.19 3.71 7.45
CA ILE A 49 5.44 2.76 6.37
C ILE A 49 4.28 2.78 5.37
N PHE A 50 3.04 2.65 5.85
CA PHE A 50 1.86 2.66 5.01
C PHE A 50 1.67 4.00 4.30
N TYR A 51 1.84 5.13 5.01
CA TYR A 51 1.66 6.46 4.42
C TYR A 51 2.73 6.76 3.37
N SER A 52 3.97 6.33 3.62
CA SER A 52 5.04 6.42 2.63
C SER A 52 4.71 5.61 1.38
N PHE A 53 4.27 4.36 1.55
CA PHE A 53 3.90 3.48 0.45
C PHE A 53 2.71 4.04 -0.36
N SER A 54 1.62 4.43 0.30
CA SER A 54 0.45 5.03 -0.37
C SER A 54 0.80 6.33 -1.09
N SER A 55 1.67 7.15 -0.51
CA SER A 55 2.08 8.43 -1.11
C SER A 55 2.82 8.24 -2.43
N ILE A 56 3.56 7.15 -2.63
CA ILE A 56 4.21 6.85 -3.92
C ILE A 56 3.15 6.82 -5.02
N TYR A 57 2.12 6.00 -4.84
CA TYR A 57 1.08 5.83 -5.86
C TYR A 57 0.14 7.03 -5.98
N PHE A 58 -0.23 7.66 -4.87
CA PHE A 58 -1.08 8.86 -4.90
C PHE A 58 -0.39 10.06 -5.57
N CYS A 59 0.94 10.08 -5.60
CA CYS A 59 1.72 11.08 -6.31
C CYS A 59 2.07 10.65 -7.76
N GLY A 60 1.52 9.54 -8.25
CA GLY A 60 1.74 9.05 -9.61
C GLY A 60 3.05 8.27 -9.81
N GLY A 61 3.73 7.89 -8.72
CA GLY A 61 4.87 6.98 -8.76
C GLY A 61 4.44 5.55 -9.01
N ASN A 62 5.37 4.75 -9.52
CA ASN A 62 5.16 3.33 -9.84
C ASN A 62 6.26 2.41 -9.26
N CYS A 63 7.32 2.99 -8.69
CA CYS A 63 8.47 2.26 -8.16
C CYS A 63 8.74 2.67 -6.71
N MET A 64 9.29 1.76 -5.90
CA MET A 64 9.61 2.03 -4.49
C MET A 64 10.68 3.13 -4.35
N GLU A 65 11.58 3.20 -5.33
CA GLU A 65 12.64 4.20 -5.47
C GLU A 65 12.10 5.63 -5.51
N ASP A 66 10.85 5.82 -5.95
CA ASP A 66 10.18 7.12 -6.02
C ASP A 66 10.05 7.78 -4.65
N ALA A 67 10.06 6.99 -3.56
CA ALA A 67 10.15 7.51 -2.21
C ALA A 67 11.39 8.40 -2.01
N LYS A 68 12.53 8.01 -2.60
CA LYS A 68 13.79 8.75 -2.45
C LYS A 68 13.96 9.80 -3.55
N THR A 69 13.58 9.51 -4.79
CA THR A 69 13.87 10.39 -5.93
C THR A 69 12.88 11.54 -6.07
N ILE A 70 11.59 11.27 -5.82
CA ILE A 70 10.50 12.23 -6.01
C ILE A 70 10.01 12.74 -4.66
N LEU A 71 9.58 11.84 -3.78
CA LEU A 71 8.88 12.21 -2.56
C LEU A 71 9.80 12.87 -1.53
N ALA A 72 11.06 12.46 -1.41
CA ALA A 72 11.98 13.04 -0.42
C ALA A 72 12.18 14.55 -0.60
N ASN A 73 12.19 15.03 -1.84
CA ASN A 73 12.33 16.46 -2.14
C ASN A 73 11.08 17.28 -1.78
N GLN A 74 9.92 16.61 -1.71
CA GLN A 74 8.62 17.25 -1.50
C GLN A 74 8.12 17.08 -0.06
N PHE A 75 8.47 15.97 0.58
CA PHE A 75 7.97 15.50 1.87
C PHE A 75 9.06 15.20 2.89
N GLY A 76 10.34 15.44 2.59
CA GLY A 76 11.45 15.17 3.51
C GLY A 76 11.32 15.86 4.88
N SER A 77 10.52 16.93 4.98
CA SER A 77 10.16 17.62 6.22
C SER A 77 8.64 17.65 6.49
N ASN A 78 7.87 16.71 5.93
CA ASN A 78 6.41 16.69 6.10
C ASN A 78 6.05 16.48 7.59
N PRO A 79 5.24 17.36 8.21
CA PRO A 79 4.84 17.20 9.61
C PRO A 79 3.87 16.03 9.85
N ILE A 80 3.28 15.46 8.80
CA ILE A 80 2.26 14.41 8.93
C ILE A 80 2.91 13.05 9.17
N PHE A 81 3.95 12.67 8.42
CA PHE A 81 4.56 11.33 8.56
C PHE A 81 6.06 11.36 8.25
N ASN A 82 6.77 10.37 8.77
CA ASN A 82 8.18 10.20 8.45
C ASN A 82 8.32 9.36 7.17
N LEU A 83 8.80 9.99 6.10
CA LEU A 83 9.00 9.31 4.82
C LEU A 83 10.05 8.20 4.93
N CYS A 84 9.64 6.96 4.68
CA CYS A 84 10.50 5.79 4.71
C CYS A 84 11.39 5.72 3.46
N SER A 85 12.61 5.19 3.60
CA SER A 85 13.45 4.87 2.45
C SER A 85 12.89 3.69 1.66
N PRO A 86 13.21 3.56 0.35
CA PRO A 86 12.84 2.39 -0.44
C PRO A 86 13.28 1.07 0.22
N ASP A 87 14.50 1.01 0.74
CA ASP A 87 15.01 -0.20 1.44
C ASP A 87 14.18 -0.55 2.68
N THR A 88 13.73 0.47 3.41
CA THR A 88 12.88 0.27 4.60
C THR A 88 11.52 -0.26 4.21
N LEU A 89 10.91 0.30 3.15
CA LEU A 89 9.64 -0.17 2.61
C LEU A 89 9.74 -1.61 2.15
N LEU A 90 10.71 -1.93 1.30
CA LEU A 90 10.91 -3.28 0.75
C LEU A 90 11.13 -4.31 1.86
N ARG A 91 11.97 -3.99 2.85
CA ARG A 91 12.18 -4.88 4.01
C ARG A 91 10.87 -5.14 4.76
N ARG A 92 10.07 -4.10 5.00
CA ARG A 92 8.80 -4.22 5.74
C ARG A 92 7.72 -4.95 4.96
N MET A 93 7.69 -4.79 3.63
CA MET A 93 6.83 -5.62 2.78
C MET A 93 7.26 -7.09 2.81
N GLY A 94 8.58 -7.34 2.83
CA GLY A 94 9.15 -8.68 3.02
C GLY A 94 8.72 -9.33 4.34
N ASP A 95 8.66 -8.55 5.43
CA ASP A 95 8.17 -9.02 6.74
C ASP A 95 6.68 -9.45 6.69
N LEU A 96 5.91 -8.97 5.71
CA LEU A 96 4.50 -9.32 5.51
C LEU A 96 4.28 -10.44 4.50
N CYS A 97 5.31 -10.85 3.76
CA CYS A 97 5.20 -11.93 2.79
C CYS A 97 4.92 -13.28 3.47
N THR A 98 4.19 -14.13 2.77
CA THR A 98 3.96 -15.53 3.14
C THR A 98 4.52 -16.44 2.06
N ASP A 99 4.81 -17.67 2.43
CA ASP A 99 5.29 -18.67 1.48
C ASP A 99 4.32 -18.83 0.30
N GLN A 100 4.91 -19.08 -0.86
CA GLN A 100 4.19 -19.36 -2.07
C GLN A 100 3.73 -20.82 -2.08
N LEU A 101 2.49 -21.02 -2.50
CA LEU A 101 1.88 -22.30 -2.75
C LEU A 101 1.82 -22.56 -4.25
N LEU A 102 1.94 -23.83 -4.62
CA LEU A 102 1.90 -24.30 -5.99
C LEU A 102 0.63 -25.12 -6.18
N CYS A 103 -0.09 -24.91 -7.28
CA CYS A 103 -1.19 -25.79 -7.67
C CYS A 103 -1.17 -26.10 -9.16
N ASN A 104 -1.39 -27.39 -9.45
CA ASN A 104 -1.56 -27.90 -10.80
C ASN A 104 -3.05 -28.17 -11.03
N THR A 105 -3.55 -27.80 -12.22
CA THR A 105 -4.91 -28.16 -12.61
C THR A 105 -4.93 -29.53 -13.29
N LYS A 106 -6.05 -30.25 -13.21
CA LYS A 106 -6.18 -31.60 -13.80
C LYS A 106 -5.90 -31.66 -15.31
N ARG A 107 -6.04 -30.54 -16.03
CA ARG A 107 -5.97 -30.47 -17.50
C ARG A 107 -4.99 -29.42 -18.02
N GLY A 108 -4.40 -28.59 -17.15
CA GLY A 108 -3.43 -27.57 -17.52
C GLY A 108 -2.00 -28.06 -17.30
N ASN A 109 -1.08 -27.58 -18.13
CA ASN A 109 0.34 -27.89 -18.03
C ASN A 109 1.14 -26.78 -17.33
N VAL A 110 0.44 -25.80 -16.75
CA VAL A 110 1.04 -24.66 -16.04
C VAL A 110 0.91 -24.92 -14.54
N GLU A 111 2.03 -24.78 -13.84
CA GLU A 111 2.04 -24.73 -12.37
C GLU A 111 1.67 -23.31 -11.95
N HIS A 112 0.52 -23.17 -11.29
CA HIS A 112 0.04 -21.89 -10.82
C HIS A 112 0.63 -21.61 -9.43
N GLN A 113 0.95 -20.34 -9.21
CA GLN A 113 1.53 -19.85 -7.97
C GLN A 113 0.54 -18.93 -7.29
N TYR A 114 0.30 -19.16 -6.00
CA TYR A 114 -0.59 -18.33 -5.19
C TYR A 114 -0.09 -18.30 -3.75
N ASN A 115 -0.63 -17.41 -2.93
CA ASN A 115 -0.34 -17.37 -1.51
C ASN A 115 -1.63 -17.13 -0.72
N ILE A 116 -1.63 -17.56 0.54
CA ILE A 116 -2.72 -17.28 1.49
C ILE A 116 -2.12 -16.48 2.63
N ASN A 117 -2.51 -15.21 2.72
CA ASN A 117 -2.05 -14.31 3.77
C ASN A 117 -3.24 -13.82 4.58
N GLN A 118 -3.58 -14.57 5.64
CA GLN A 118 -4.75 -14.27 6.47
C GLN A 118 -4.60 -12.91 7.17
N THR A 119 -3.41 -12.59 7.66
CA THR A 119 -3.11 -11.30 8.31
C THR A 119 -3.44 -10.13 7.38
N MET A 120 -2.96 -10.17 6.14
CA MET A 120 -3.22 -9.11 5.16
C MET A 120 -4.68 -9.10 4.70
N THR A 121 -5.31 -10.27 4.58
CA THR A 121 -6.74 -10.38 4.24
C THR A 121 -7.61 -9.73 5.32
N ASP A 122 -7.40 -10.09 6.58
CA ASP A 122 -8.13 -9.53 7.72
C ASP A 122 -7.89 -8.02 7.85
N MET A 123 -6.65 -7.58 7.63
CA MET A 123 -6.28 -6.18 7.64
C MET A 123 -7.02 -5.41 6.53
N ASN A 124 -7.05 -5.94 5.30
CA ASN A 124 -7.76 -5.34 4.18
C ASN A 124 -9.27 -5.21 4.47
N ILE A 125 -9.90 -6.26 4.98
CA ILE A 125 -11.32 -6.22 5.39
C ILE A 125 -11.56 -5.17 6.49
N LYS A 126 -10.66 -5.05 7.48
CA LYS A 126 -10.77 -4.04 8.54
C LYS A 126 -10.64 -2.61 7.99
N LEU A 127 -9.73 -2.38 7.05
CA LEU A 127 -9.60 -1.09 6.36
C LEU A 127 -10.85 -0.76 5.54
N LEU A 128 -11.34 -1.70 4.72
CA LEU A 128 -12.56 -1.51 3.92
C LEU A 128 -13.79 -1.21 4.79
N LYS A 129 -13.94 -1.92 5.91
CA LYS A 129 -14.98 -1.60 6.93
C LYS A 129 -14.80 -0.19 7.47
N LYS A 130 -13.57 0.21 7.79
CA LYS A 130 -13.29 1.53 8.35
C LYS A 130 -13.55 2.66 7.36
N LEU A 131 -13.30 2.41 6.08
CA LEU A 131 -13.58 3.31 4.96
C LEU A 131 -15.06 3.33 4.56
N GLY A 132 -15.89 2.46 5.15
CA GLY A 132 -17.32 2.39 4.87
C GLY A 132 -17.68 1.69 3.57
N GLU A 133 -16.75 0.92 2.98
CA GLU A 133 -16.96 0.26 1.67
C GLU A 133 -18.15 -0.71 1.72
N PHE A 134 -18.35 -1.40 2.84
CA PHE A 134 -19.46 -2.34 3.04
C PHE A 134 -20.79 -1.69 3.45
N ASN A 135 -20.85 -0.35 3.55
CA ASN A 135 -22.10 0.36 3.84
C ASN A 135 -22.88 0.69 2.55
N LYS A 136 -22.36 0.31 1.39
CA LYS A 136 -23.02 0.50 0.09
C LYS A 136 -24.11 -0.55 -0.10
N ASP A 137 -25.18 -0.18 -0.81
CA ASP A 137 -26.30 -1.08 -1.12
C ASP A 137 -25.86 -2.31 -1.94
N GLU A 138 -24.86 -2.12 -2.78
CA GLU A 138 -24.24 -3.17 -3.59
C GLU A 138 -22.72 -3.15 -3.41
N VAL A 139 -22.16 -4.33 -3.17
CA VAL A 139 -20.72 -4.54 -3.03
C VAL A 139 -20.29 -5.56 -4.07
N VAL A 140 -19.37 -5.17 -4.94
CA VAL A 140 -18.75 -6.09 -5.90
C VAL A 140 -17.51 -6.70 -5.25
N LEU A 141 -17.53 -8.02 -5.08
CA LEU A 141 -16.38 -8.79 -4.62
C LEU A 141 -15.78 -9.51 -5.82
N ASP A 142 -14.59 -9.10 -6.24
CA ASP A 142 -13.81 -9.81 -7.25
C ASP A 142 -12.83 -10.78 -6.59
N TYR A 143 -12.69 -11.99 -7.14
CA TYR A 143 -11.78 -13.01 -6.65
C TYR A 143 -10.86 -13.48 -7.77
N ASP A 144 -9.66 -12.88 -7.79
CA ASP A 144 -8.67 -13.07 -8.86
C ASP A 144 -8.09 -14.48 -8.96
N ASN A 145 -8.13 -15.26 -7.87
CA ASN A 145 -7.56 -16.61 -7.83
C ASN A 145 -8.48 -17.67 -8.47
N THR A 146 -9.39 -17.26 -9.36
CA THR A 146 -10.28 -18.17 -10.08
C THR A 146 -9.58 -18.70 -11.33
N ILE A 147 -9.14 -19.95 -11.31
CA ILE A 147 -8.60 -20.62 -12.50
C ILE A 147 -9.75 -21.09 -13.38
N ILE A 148 -10.14 -20.26 -14.34
CA ILE A 148 -11.18 -20.59 -15.31
C ILE A 148 -10.60 -21.14 -16.61
N PHE A 149 -11.34 -22.06 -17.22
CA PHE A 149 -11.04 -22.48 -18.59
C PHE A 149 -11.42 -21.35 -19.54
N THR A 150 -10.50 -21.01 -20.45
CA THR A 150 -10.74 -20.02 -21.50
C THR A 150 -10.29 -20.60 -22.83
N GLU A 151 -11.11 -20.44 -23.87
CA GLU A 151 -10.76 -20.81 -25.25
C GLU A 151 -9.80 -19.82 -25.91
N LYS A 152 -9.41 -18.74 -25.23
CA LYS A 152 -8.41 -17.81 -25.75
C LYS A 152 -7.04 -18.48 -25.69
N LYS A 153 -6.40 -18.62 -26.85
CA LYS A 153 -4.96 -18.90 -26.94
C LYS A 153 -4.22 -17.84 -26.12
N GLY A 154 -3.55 -18.25 -25.05
CA GLY A 154 -2.52 -17.43 -24.42
C GLY A 154 -1.46 -17.11 -25.47
N VAL A 155 -1.04 -15.84 -25.55
CA VAL A 155 0.12 -15.46 -26.35
C VAL A 155 1.32 -16.21 -25.75
N LYS A 156 1.99 -17.00 -26.58
CA LYS A 156 3.21 -17.73 -26.20
C LYS A 156 4.35 -16.76 -25.90
#